data_AF-A0A841EFB7-F1
#
_entry.id   AF-A0A841EFB7-F1
#
_cell.length_a   1.000
_cell.length_b   1.000
_cell.length_c   1.000
_cell.angle_alpha   90.00
_cell.angle_beta   90.00
_cell.angle_gamma   90.00
#
_symmetry.space_group_name_H-M   'P 1'
#
loop_
_entity.id
_entity.type
_entity.pdbx_description
1 polymer ?
#
loop_
_entity_poly.entity_id
_entity_poly.type
_entity_poly.pdbx_seq_one_letter_code
_entity_poly.pdbx_strand_id
1 'polypeptide(L)'
;MTTALTAAADAAAETVLAAGPADRFHHPPPFPPMIGAAMLLVLVLPGLLAYLWISRSTGRRPPWAPAAEPPERAARAVLAERLARGDVTVDEFLERASALNWTPGERSGGRT
;
A
#
# COMPACT_ATOMS: atom_id res chain seq x y z
N MET A 1 -53.04 -32.66 -32.39
CA MET A 1 -51.58 -32.49 -32.22
C MET A 1 -51.21 -31.08 -31.76
N THR A 2 -51.84 -30.02 -32.27
CA THR A 2 -51.55 -28.63 -31.91
C THR A 2 -51.73 -28.32 -30.41
N THR A 3 -52.78 -28.85 -29.79
CA THR A 3 -53.09 -28.63 -28.36
C THR A 3 -52.04 -29.17 -27.41
N ALA A 4 -51.41 -30.30 -27.74
CA ALA A 4 -50.37 -30.91 -26.93
C ALA A 4 -49.05 -30.11 -26.97
N LEU A 5 -48.74 -29.54 -28.14
CA LEU A 5 -47.57 -28.67 -28.31
C LEU A 5 -47.73 -27.35 -27.54
N THR A 6 -48.95 -26.78 -27.55
CA THR A 6 -49.25 -25.56 -26.79
C THR A 6 -49.19 -25.78 -25.29
N ALA A 7 -49.73 -26.90 -24.79
CA ALA A 7 -49.65 -27.24 -23.37
C ALA A 7 -48.20 -27.47 -22.89
N ALA A 8 -47.36 -28.10 -23.73
CA ALA A 8 -45.95 -28.29 -23.43
C ALA A 8 -45.16 -26.97 -23.43
N ALA A 9 -45.51 -26.03 -24.32
CA ALA A 9 -44.89 -24.71 -24.36
C ALA A 9 -45.26 -23.86 -23.13
N ASP A 10 -46.50 -23.95 -22.66
CA ASP A 10 -46.98 -23.23 -21.48
C ASP A 10 -46.30 -23.73 -20.20
N ALA A 11 -46.17 -25.05 -20.06
CA ALA A 11 -45.44 -25.66 -18.94
C ALA A 11 -43.95 -25.28 -18.94
N ALA A 12 -43.31 -25.20 -20.11
CA ALA A 12 -41.94 -24.74 -20.22
C ALA A 12 -41.80 -23.25 -19.85
N ALA A 13 -42.75 -22.41 -20.25
CA ALA A 13 -42.76 -20.99 -19.91
C ALA A 13 -42.93 -20.77 -18.39
N GLU A 14 -43.79 -21.54 -17.73
CA GLU A 14 -43.94 -21.52 -16.27
C GLU A 14 -42.65 -21.95 -15.57
N THR A 15 -41.96 -22.99 -16.04
CA THR A 15 -40.68 -23.41 -15.44
C THR A 15 -39.56 -22.37 -15.60
N VAL A 16 -39.53 -21.63 -16.71
CA VAL A 16 -38.54 -20.58 -16.96
C VAL A 16 -38.84 -19.30 -16.17
N LEU A 17 -40.12 -18.99 -15.92
CA LEU A 17 -40.54 -17.89 -15.04
C LEU A 17 -40.38 -18.24 -13.55
N ALA A 18 -40.58 -19.52 -13.17
CA ALA A 18 -40.44 -19.99 -11.79
C ALA A 18 -38.98 -20.11 -11.34
N ALA A 19 -38.03 -20.22 -12.28
CA ALA A 19 -36.61 -20.11 -11.98
C ALA A 19 -36.29 -18.68 -11.54
N GLY A 20 -35.89 -18.50 -10.28
CA GLY A 20 -35.53 -17.20 -9.76
C GLY A 20 -34.37 -16.60 -10.57
N PRO A 21 -34.30 -15.27 -10.77
CA PRO A 21 -33.19 -14.64 -11.49
C PRO A 21 -31.81 -14.96 -10.87
N ALA A 22 -31.79 -15.32 -9.59
CA ALA A 22 -30.61 -15.79 -8.88
C ALA A 22 -30.09 -17.15 -9.39
N ASP A 23 -30.98 -18.11 -9.67
CA ASP A 23 -30.62 -19.47 -10.11
C ASP A 23 -29.89 -19.49 -11.46
N ARG A 24 -30.09 -18.44 -12.27
CA ARG A 24 -29.40 -18.26 -13.56
C ARG A 24 -27.90 -18.03 -13.42
N PHE A 25 -27.44 -17.49 -12.29
CA PHE A 25 -26.04 -17.12 -12.05
C PHE A 25 -25.33 -18.02 -11.03
N HIS A 26 -26.02 -19.00 -10.46
CA HIS A 26 -25.47 -19.96 -9.51
C HIS A 26 -24.73 -21.15 -10.15
N HIS A 27 -24.22 -20.98 -11.38
CA HIS A 27 -23.35 -21.98 -11.97
C HIS A 27 -21.96 -21.88 -11.31
N PRO A 28 -21.44 -22.99 -10.74
CA PRO A 28 -20.11 -22.98 -10.17
C PRO A 28 -19.11 -22.64 -11.28
N PRO A 29 -18.07 -21.83 -10.97
CA PRO A 29 -17.10 -21.43 -11.97
C PRO A 29 -16.45 -22.66 -12.61
N PRO A 30 -16.15 -22.61 -13.93
CA PRO A 30 -15.60 -23.76 -14.66
C PRO A 30 -14.16 -24.13 -14.25
N PHE A 31 -13.58 -23.38 -13.32
CA PHE A 31 -12.25 -23.61 -12.77
C PHE A 31 -12.31 -23.55 -11.23
N PRO A 32 -11.49 -24.35 -10.53
CA PRO A 32 -11.33 -24.24 -9.09
C PRO A 32 -10.99 -22.79 -8.70
N PRO A 33 -11.60 -22.23 -7.64
CA PRO A 33 -11.39 -20.85 -7.21
C PRO A 33 -9.92 -20.56 -6.86
N MET A 34 -9.16 -21.60 -6.50
CA MET A 34 -7.71 -21.52 -6.26
C MET A 34 -6.92 -21.08 -7.49
N ILE A 35 -7.34 -21.47 -8.70
CA ILE A 35 -6.64 -21.08 -9.95
C ILE A 35 -6.84 -19.58 -10.21
N GLY A 36 -8.07 -19.08 -10.02
CA GLY A 36 -8.37 -17.66 -10.15
C GLY A 36 -7.59 -16.81 -9.14
N ALA A 37 -7.54 -17.27 -7.87
CA ALA A 37 -6.76 -16.61 -6.83
C ALA A 37 -5.24 -16.61 -7.13
N ALA A 38 -4.70 -17.73 -7.62
CA ALA A 38 -3.30 -17.83 -8.00
C ALA A 38 -2.95 -16.91 -9.19
N MET A 39 -3.79 -16.85 -10.23
CA MET A 39 -3.59 -15.93 -11.35
C MET A 39 -3.65 -14.47 -10.91
N LEU A 40 -4.61 -14.12 -10.06
CA LEU A 40 -4.74 -12.77 -9.51
C LEU A 40 -3.51 -12.41 -8.69
N LEU A 41 -3.01 -13.32 -7.85
CA LEU A 41 -1.78 -13.13 -7.10
C LEU A 41 -0.59 -12.90 -8.03
N VAL A 42 -0.43 -13.71 -9.07
CA VAL A 42 0.65 -13.58 -10.06
C VAL A 42 0.59 -12.25 -10.83
N LEU A 43 -0.60 -11.68 -11.04
CA LEU A 43 -0.75 -10.36 -11.66
C LEU A 43 -0.48 -9.21 -10.67
N VAL A 44 -1.03 -9.30 -9.46
CA VAL A 44 -1.00 -8.21 -8.48
C VAL A 44 0.38 -8.09 -7.84
N LEU A 45 1.05 -9.20 -7.52
CA LEU A 45 2.35 -9.18 -6.84
C LEU A 45 3.41 -8.37 -7.61
N PRO A 46 3.68 -8.62 -8.91
CA PRO A 46 4.69 -7.86 -9.65
C PRO A 46 4.24 -6.42 -9.91
N GLY A 47 2.94 -6.18 -10.13
CA GLY A 47 2.41 -4.82 -10.29
C GLY A 47 2.58 -3.97 -9.03
N LEU A 48 2.30 -4.54 -7.86
CA LEU A 48 2.51 -3.90 -6.56
C LEU A 48 4.00 -3.67 -6.31
N LEU A 49 4.86 -4.65 -6.62
CA LEU A 49 6.30 -4.53 -6.43
C LEU A 49 6.91 -3.46 -7.33
N ALA A 50 6.50 -3.41 -8.60
CA ALA A 50 6.89 -2.37 -9.55
C ALA A 50 6.37 -1.00 -9.13
N TYR A 51 5.12 -0.91 -8.67
CA TYR A 51 4.53 0.32 -8.15
C TYR A 51 5.31 0.86 -6.95
N LEU A 52 5.64 0.00 -5.98
CA LEU A 52 6.42 0.38 -4.80
C LEU A 52 7.85 0.79 -5.14
N TRP A 53 8.49 0.12 -6.10
CA TRP A 53 9.80 0.50 -6.59
C TRP A 53 9.75 1.88 -7.26
N ILE A 54 8.82 2.09 -8.18
CA ILE A 54 8.64 3.37 -8.87
C ILE A 54 8.28 4.49 -7.88
N SER A 55 7.39 4.24 -6.92
CA SER A 55 7.03 5.24 -5.90
C SER A 55 8.21 5.63 -5.02
N ARG A 56 9.11 4.66 -4.74
CA ARG A 56 10.33 4.91 -3.97
C ARG A 56 11.37 5.68 -4.78
N SER A 57 11.48 5.47 -6.09
CA SER A 57 12.44 6.17 -6.95
C SER A 57 11.98 7.56 -7.40
N THR A 58 10.67 7.76 -7.61
CA THR A 58 10.11 9.05 -8.06
C THR A 58 9.85 10.06 -6.94
N GLY A 59 10.13 9.71 -5.67
CA GLY A 59 10.01 10.65 -4.54
C GLY A 59 8.57 11.13 -4.27
N ARG A 60 7.56 10.53 -4.91
CA ARG A 60 6.14 10.83 -4.71
C ARG A 60 5.68 10.23 -3.39
N ARG A 61 6.00 10.92 -2.28
CA ARG A 61 5.48 10.56 -0.97
C ARG A 61 3.98 10.83 -0.93
N PRO A 62 3.17 9.84 -0.49
CA PRO A 62 1.75 10.10 -0.24
C PRO A 62 1.60 11.21 0.80
N PRO A 63 0.57 12.08 0.70
CA PRO A 63 0.42 13.23 1.58
C PRO A 63 0.17 12.87 3.05
N TRP A 64 -0.19 11.61 3.34
CA TRP A 64 -0.38 11.08 4.69
C TRP A 64 0.87 10.37 5.26
N ALA A 65 1.92 10.18 4.47
CA ALA A 65 3.16 9.59 4.97
C ALA A 65 3.95 10.64 5.75
N PRO A 66 4.44 10.34 6.97
CA PRO A 66 5.32 11.27 7.67
C PRO A 66 6.52 11.56 6.78
N ALA A 67 6.87 12.83 6.65
CA ALA A 67 8.10 13.21 5.97
C ALA A 67 9.23 12.48 6.69
N ALA A 68 9.91 11.55 5.99
CA ALA A 68 11.06 10.89 6.58
C ALA A 68 12.03 11.96 7.05
N GLU A 69 12.43 11.81 8.30
CA GLU A 69 13.31 12.73 8.97
C GLU A 69 14.55 12.95 8.10
N PRO A 70 14.94 14.20 7.83
CA PRO A 70 16.19 14.47 7.12
C PRO A 70 17.34 13.78 7.86
N PRO A 71 18.21 13.02 7.16
CA PRO A 71 19.28 12.25 7.78
C PRO A 71 20.20 13.13 8.64
N GLU A 72 20.28 14.42 8.33
CA GLU A 72 21.00 15.43 9.09
C GLU A 72 20.47 15.58 10.52
N ARG A 73 19.15 15.48 10.74
CA ARG A 73 18.57 15.55 12.10
C ARG A 73 18.88 14.31 12.92
N ALA A 74 18.85 13.13 12.31
CA ALA A 74 19.27 11.90 12.97
C ALA A 74 20.76 11.96 13.36
N ALA A 75 21.61 12.48 12.47
CA ALA A 75 23.04 12.66 12.74
C ALA A 75 23.30 13.63 13.91
N ARG A 76 22.58 14.77 13.97
CA ARG A 76 22.67 15.73 15.09
C ARG A 76 22.28 15.10 16.42
N ALA A 77 21.21 14.29 16.44
CA ALA A 77 20.75 13.60 17.65
C ALA A 77 21.78 12.61 18.19
N VAL A 78 22.38 11.80 17.31
CA VAL A 78 23.44 10.86 17.69
C VAL A 78 24.69 11.60 18.21
N LEU A 79 25.05 12.72 17.59
CA LEU A 79 26.20 13.53 18.01
C LEU A 79 25.98 14.15 19.41
N ALA A 80 24.79 14.69 19.66
CA ALA A 80 24.40 15.24 20.97
C ALA A 80 24.37 14.17 22.07
N GLU A 81 23.79 13.01 21.77
CA GLU A 81 23.74 11.87 22.68
C GLU A 81 25.14 11.39 23.06
N ARG A 82 26.05 11.30 22.09
CA ARG A 82 27.45 10.91 22.34
C ARG A 82 28.20 11.95 23.17
N LEU A 83 27.94 13.24 22.98
CA LEU A 83 28.51 14.29 23.81
C LEU A 83 27.99 14.20 25.25
N ALA A 84 26.69 13.98 25.43
CA ALA A 84 26.08 13.81 26.75
C ALA A 84 26.60 12.59 27.50
N ARG A 85 26.92 11.50 26.78
CA ARG A 85 27.53 10.30 27.35
C ARG A 85 29.03 10.44 27.63
N GLY A 86 29.69 11.44 27.03
CA GLY A 86 31.13 11.60 27.08
C GLY A 86 31.89 10.68 26.11
N ASP A 87 31.20 10.06 25.15
CA ASP A 87 31.79 9.22 24.10
C ASP A 87 32.55 10.06 23.04
N VAL A 88 32.36 11.38 23.03
CA VAL A 88 33.01 12.34 22.13
C VAL A 88 33.45 13.56 22.93
N THR A 89 34.62 14.11 22.62
CA THR A 89 35.10 15.33 23.27
C THR A 89 34.40 16.57 22.69
N VAL A 90 34.49 17.70 23.40
CA VAL A 90 33.89 18.96 22.96
C VAL A 90 34.49 19.44 21.63
N ASP A 91 35.82 19.33 21.46
CA ASP A 91 36.49 19.75 20.23
C ASP A 91 36.05 18.90 19.03
N GLU A 92 35.94 17.58 19.22
CA GLU A 92 35.50 16.63 18.20
C GLU A 92 34.00 16.80 17.86
N PHE A 93 33.18 17.17 18.86
CA PHE A 93 31.79 17.56 18.64
C PHE A 93 31.69 18.83 17.79
N LEU A 94 32.49 19.87 18.07
CA LEU A 94 32.49 21.12 17.32
C LEU A 94 32.94 20.92 15.87
N GLU A 95 33.97 20.11 15.65
CA GLU A 95 34.42 19.73 14.31
C GLU A 95 33.29 19.05 13.53
N ARG A 96 32.65 18.03 14.10
CA ARG A 96 31.55 17.30 13.44
C ARG A 96 30.27 18.11 13.30
N ALA A 97 29.98 19.01 14.24
CA ALA A 97 28.86 19.93 14.14
C ALA A 97 29.07 20.90 12.97
N SER A 98 30.29 21.44 12.80
CA SER A 98 30.62 22.31 11.67
C SER A 98 30.54 21.59 10.31
N ALA A 99 30.97 20.32 10.23
CA ALA A 99 30.82 19.49 9.03
C ALA A 99 29.35 19.26 8.66
N LEU A 100 28.46 19.26 9.66
CA LEU A 100 27.00 19.19 9.51
C LEU A 100 26.32 20.57 9.34
N ASN A 101 27.12 21.64 9.17
CA ASN A 101 26.69 23.04 9.16
C ASN A 101 25.73 23.36 10.32
N TRP A 102 26.02 22.77 11.49
CA TRP A 102 25.22 22.86 12.68
C TRP A 102 25.96 23.67 13.74
N THR A 103 25.34 24.76 14.17
CA THR A 103 25.79 25.63 15.27
C THR A 103 25.05 25.24 16.56
N PRO A 104 25.72 24.58 17.51
CA PRO A 104 25.12 24.22 18.80
C PRO A 104 24.76 25.50 19.57
N GLY A 105 23.51 25.64 20.00
CA GLY A 105 23.03 26.82 20.75
C GLY A 105 22.11 27.76 19.96
N GLU A 106 21.96 27.57 18.65
CA GLU A 106 20.81 28.14 17.93
C GLU A 106 19.54 27.43 18.41
N ARG A 107 18.79 28.07 19.30
CA ARG A 107 17.42 27.66 19.63
C ARG A 107 16.64 27.55 18.33
N SER A 108 16.34 26.32 17.89
CA SER A 108 15.28 26.10 16.90
C SER A 108 13.94 26.36 17.59
N GLY A 109 13.57 27.63 17.73
CA GLY A 109 12.35 28.00 18.45
C GLY A 109 12.19 29.51 18.52
N GLY A 110 11.36 30.05 17.63
CA GLY A 110 10.97 31.45 17.67
C GLY A 110 10.37 31.96 16.36
N ARG A 111 9.37 31.28 15.81
CA ARG A 111 8.42 31.93 14.91
C ARG A 111 7.03 31.75 15.52
N THR A 112 6.63 32.76 16.29
CA THR A 112 5.24 33.09 16.59
C THR A 112 4.45 33.24 15.30
#